data_AF-A0A4S5A4U9-F1
#
_entry.id   AF-A0A4S5A4U9-F1
#
_cell.length_a   1.000
_cell.length_b   1.000
_cell.length_c   1.000
_cell.angle_alpha   90.00
_cell.angle_beta   90.00
_cell.angle_gamma   90.00
#
_symmetry.space_group_name_H-M   'P 1'
#
loop_
_entity.id
_entity.type
_entity.pdbx_description
1 polymer ?
#
loop_
_entity_poly.entity_id
_entity_poly.type
_entity_poly.pdbx_seq_one_letter_code
_entity_poly.pdbx_strand_id
1 'polypeptide(L)'
;SGDPAARVLKPDLVAEGTSVMAAVPGGWDVVSGTSVAAARVSGLAAVLLSRPGATPGRVRSALLTTAHPLADIGLSSGAGEAVLHPTPSLVAAVPARHYREWLTGDRATVNQPHLLLSNGVHRGRRTLTNVGRRPVRISASVEGFEGAATVTPATAVLRPGASLRFEVLAEGLPRRSDDGAVVWRTGAGRETRIAVVVTR
;
A
#
# COMPACT_ATOMS: atom_id res chain seq x y z
N SER A 1 -3.52 -16.77 -1.53
CA SER A 1 -4.28 -15.51 -1.48
C SER A 1 -4.56 -15.13 -0.03
N GLY A 2 -4.91 -13.88 0.24
CA GLY A 2 -5.38 -13.42 1.54
C GLY A 2 -6.82 -13.81 1.85
N ASP A 3 -7.19 -13.58 3.10
CA ASP A 3 -8.51 -13.85 3.65
C ASP A 3 -9.46 -12.66 3.42
N PRO A 4 -10.59 -12.83 2.72
CA PRO A 4 -11.58 -11.76 2.48
C PRO A 4 -12.26 -11.26 3.76
N ALA A 5 -12.25 -12.03 4.84
CA ALA A 5 -12.84 -11.67 6.14
C ALA A 5 -11.84 -10.98 7.08
N ALA A 6 -10.57 -10.85 6.67
CA ALA A 6 -9.57 -10.18 7.46
C ALA A 6 -9.84 -8.66 7.59
N ARG A 7 -9.27 -8.03 8.62
CA ARG A 7 -9.35 -6.57 8.82
C ARG A 7 -8.30 -5.78 8.02
N VAL A 8 -7.35 -6.49 7.40
CA VAL A 8 -6.18 -5.93 6.72
C VAL A 8 -5.94 -6.72 5.45
N LEU A 9 -5.69 -6.02 4.33
CA LEU A 9 -5.38 -6.65 3.05
C LEU A 9 -4.07 -7.44 3.15
N LYS A 10 -4.10 -8.69 2.70
CA LYS A 10 -2.92 -9.53 2.48
C LYS A 10 -3.01 -10.27 1.13
N PRO A 11 -1.88 -10.57 0.47
CA PRO A 11 -0.52 -10.11 0.82
C PRO A 11 -0.38 -8.58 0.71
N ASP A 12 0.73 -8.02 1.20
CA ASP A 12 0.96 -6.57 1.11
C ASP A 12 1.24 -6.13 -0.33
N LEU A 13 2.04 -6.93 -1.05
CA LEU A 13 2.49 -6.76 -2.43
C LEU A 13 3.11 -8.08 -2.92
N VAL A 14 3.44 -8.17 -4.20
CA VAL A 14 4.13 -9.32 -4.82
C VAL A 14 5.47 -8.91 -5.43
N ALA A 15 6.32 -9.89 -5.72
CA ALA A 15 7.57 -9.68 -6.43
C ALA A 15 7.92 -10.94 -7.23
N GLU A 16 8.81 -10.79 -8.21
CA GLU A 16 9.37 -11.91 -8.96
C GLU A 16 9.99 -12.95 -8.01
N GLY A 17 9.52 -14.19 -8.11
CA GLY A 17 9.97 -15.30 -7.29
C GLY A 17 9.88 -16.64 -8.00
N THR A 18 9.78 -16.65 -9.33
CA THR A 18 9.69 -17.87 -10.15
C THR A 18 10.87 -17.90 -11.11
N SER A 19 11.50 -19.06 -11.24
CA SER A 19 12.62 -19.30 -12.15
C SER A 19 13.78 -18.31 -12.00
N VAL A 20 14.13 -17.97 -10.75
CA VAL A 20 15.22 -17.04 -10.45
C VAL A 20 16.52 -17.81 -10.25
N MET A 21 17.58 -17.42 -10.95
CA MET A 21 18.92 -17.97 -10.72
C MET A 21 19.48 -17.45 -9.38
N ALA A 22 19.84 -18.36 -8.48
CA ALA A 22 20.36 -18.04 -7.15
C ALA A 22 21.54 -18.93 -6.77
N ALA A 23 22.37 -18.44 -5.85
CA ALA A 23 23.46 -19.23 -5.27
C ALA A 23 22.90 -20.28 -4.31
N VAL A 24 23.41 -21.51 -4.41
CA VAL A 24 23.10 -22.64 -3.53
C VAL A 24 24.41 -23.28 -3.07
N PRO A 25 24.43 -24.11 -2.00
CA PRO A 25 25.65 -24.84 -1.63
C PRO A 25 26.21 -25.62 -2.82
N GLY A 26 27.45 -25.33 -3.21
CA GLY A 26 28.12 -26.00 -4.33
C GLY A 26 27.90 -25.39 -5.72
N GLY A 27 27.16 -24.28 -5.87
CA GLY A 27 27.03 -23.63 -7.18
C GLY A 27 25.83 -22.68 -7.33
N TRP A 28 25.17 -22.77 -8.48
CA TRP A 28 24.02 -21.96 -8.88
C TRP A 28 22.88 -22.86 -9.29
N ASP A 29 21.65 -22.47 -8.95
CA ASP A 29 20.44 -23.19 -9.34
C ASP A 29 19.30 -22.22 -9.66
N VAL A 30 18.29 -22.70 -10.38
CA VAL A 30 17.07 -21.95 -10.70
C VAL A 30 15.98 -22.33 -9.70
N VAL A 31 15.64 -21.38 -8.84
CA VAL A 31 14.72 -21.59 -7.71
C VAL A 31 13.41 -20.81 -7.90
N SER A 32 12.34 -21.35 -7.32
CA SER A 32 11.03 -20.71 -7.28
C SER A 32 10.42 -20.78 -5.88
N GLY A 33 9.70 -19.74 -5.47
CA GLY A 33 8.96 -19.71 -4.22
C GLY A 33 8.75 -18.31 -3.68
N THR A 34 7.81 -18.19 -2.74
CA THR A 34 7.57 -16.93 -2.01
C THR A 34 8.76 -16.52 -1.14
N SER A 35 9.65 -17.46 -0.77
CA SER A 35 10.94 -17.18 -0.14
C SER A 35 11.86 -16.35 -1.03
N VAL A 36 11.88 -16.63 -2.34
CA VAL A 36 12.65 -15.88 -3.35
C VAL A 36 12.07 -14.47 -3.51
N ALA A 37 10.74 -14.37 -3.66
CA ALA A 37 10.06 -13.07 -3.71
C ALA A 37 10.32 -12.25 -2.42
N ALA A 38 10.28 -12.88 -1.25
CA ALA A 38 10.56 -12.23 0.02
C ALA A 38 12.01 -11.73 0.11
N ALA A 39 12.98 -12.50 -0.38
CA ALA A 39 14.38 -12.07 -0.46
C ALA A 39 14.54 -10.83 -1.36
N ARG A 40 13.86 -10.82 -2.52
CA ARG A 40 13.85 -9.67 -3.44
C ARG A 40 13.28 -8.42 -2.78
N VAL A 41 12.12 -8.52 -2.13
CA VAL A 41 11.50 -7.39 -1.40
C VAL A 41 12.39 -6.93 -0.25
N SER A 42 13.09 -7.85 0.43
CA SER A 42 14.04 -7.52 1.50
C SER A 42 15.22 -6.70 0.98
N GLY A 43 15.75 -7.03 -0.20
CA GLY A 43 16.78 -6.23 -0.87
C GLY A 43 16.29 -4.82 -1.21
N LEU A 44 15.08 -4.70 -1.79
CA LEU A 44 14.46 -3.39 -2.05
C LEU A 44 14.27 -2.58 -0.75
N ALA A 45 13.80 -3.22 0.31
CA ALA A 45 13.63 -2.60 1.61
C ALA A 45 14.97 -2.13 2.21
N ALA A 46 16.05 -2.91 2.06
CA ALA A 46 17.38 -2.51 2.51
C ALA A 46 17.88 -1.25 1.80
N VAL A 47 17.67 -1.15 0.48
CA VAL A 47 18.00 0.08 -0.29
C VAL A 47 17.16 1.28 0.17
N LEU A 48 15.90 1.07 0.55
CA LEU A 48 15.07 2.15 1.09
C LEU A 48 15.46 2.53 2.53
N LEU A 49 15.89 1.57 3.35
CA LEU A 49 16.35 1.77 4.73
C LEU A 49 17.66 2.55 4.79
N SER A 50 18.53 2.44 3.78
CA SER A 50 19.78 3.22 3.73
C SER A 50 19.55 4.72 3.47
N ARG A 51 18.32 5.14 3.13
CA ARG A 51 17.99 6.53 2.84
C ARG A 51 17.80 7.35 4.14
N PRO A 52 18.21 8.62 4.18
CA PRO A 52 18.06 9.47 5.36
C PRO A 52 16.61 9.57 5.87
N GLY A 53 16.43 9.37 7.18
CA GLY A 53 15.13 9.46 7.84
C GLY A 53 14.17 8.30 7.52
N ALA A 54 14.67 7.21 6.92
CA ALA A 54 13.89 5.99 6.73
C ALA A 54 13.51 5.36 8.08
N THR A 55 12.31 4.80 8.13
CA THR A 55 11.82 3.97 9.23
C THR A 55 11.09 2.77 8.62
N PRO A 56 10.92 1.64 9.33
CA PRO A 56 10.19 0.49 8.80
C PRO A 56 8.80 0.86 8.25
N GLY A 57 8.06 1.72 8.95
CA GLY A 57 6.76 2.21 8.51
C GLY A 57 6.81 3.06 7.23
N ARG A 58 7.84 3.91 7.07
CA ARG A 58 8.04 4.70 5.85
C ARG A 58 8.48 3.83 4.68
N VAL A 59 9.34 2.84 4.91
CA VAL A 59 9.80 1.89 3.89
C VAL A 59 8.64 1.04 3.39
N ARG A 60 7.85 0.48 4.30
CA ARG A 60 6.62 -0.24 3.93
C ARG A 60 5.66 0.65 3.16
N SER A 61 5.39 1.88 3.64
CA SER A 61 4.55 2.81 2.90
C SER A 61 5.08 3.11 1.50
N ALA A 62 6.39 3.32 1.34
CA ALA A 62 6.98 3.57 0.03
C ALA A 62 6.76 2.37 -0.90
N LEU A 63 7.13 1.15 -0.47
CA LEU A 63 6.96 -0.07 -1.27
C LEU A 63 5.52 -0.27 -1.74
N LEU A 64 4.54 -0.12 -0.86
CA LEU A 64 3.14 -0.38 -1.21
C LEU A 64 2.55 0.74 -2.07
N THR A 65 2.88 2.00 -1.79
CA THR A 65 2.26 3.14 -2.50
C THR A 65 2.89 3.47 -3.85
N THR A 66 4.01 2.84 -4.17
CA THR A 66 4.68 2.94 -5.47
C THR A 66 4.80 1.59 -6.17
N ALA A 67 4.11 0.56 -5.70
CA ALA A 67 4.08 -0.74 -6.36
C ALA A 67 3.51 -0.59 -7.78
N HIS A 68 4.07 -1.33 -8.74
CA HIS A 68 3.55 -1.35 -10.09
C HIS A 68 2.18 -2.06 -10.08
N PRO A 69 1.09 -1.41 -10.52
CA PRO A 69 -0.23 -2.03 -10.55
C PRO A 69 -0.25 -3.25 -11.45
N LEU A 70 -0.87 -4.34 -10.99
CA LEU A 70 -1.16 -5.52 -11.81
C LEU A 70 -2.66 -5.54 -12.10
N ALA A 71 -3.08 -6.18 -13.19
CA ALA A 71 -4.49 -6.20 -13.59
C ALA A 71 -5.42 -6.86 -12.56
N ASP A 72 -4.93 -7.85 -11.80
CA ASP A 72 -5.63 -8.42 -10.64
C ASP A 72 -5.06 -7.79 -9.36
N ILE A 73 -5.62 -6.69 -8.88
CA ILE A 73 -5.16 -5.98 -7.67
C ILE A 73 -5.92 -6.51 -6.43
N GLY A 74 -5.99 -7.82 -6.24
CA GLY A 74 -6.87 -8.41 -5.23
C GLY A 74 -6.17 -8.98 -4.00
N LEU A 75 -6.83 -9.97 -3.40
CA LEU A 75 -6.28 -10.83 -2.34
C LEU A 75 -5.10 -11.71 -2.83
N SER A 76 -4.74 -11.65 -4.12
CA SER A 76 -3.61 -12.37 -4.71
C SER A 76 -2.33 -11.53 -4.74
N SER A 77 -2.44 -10.23 -5.01
CA SER A 77 -1.30 -9.38 -5.35
C SER A 77 -1.11 -8.17 -4.42
N GLY A 78 -2.08 -7.86 -3.57
CA GLY A 78 -1.98 -6.74 -2.63
C GLY A 78 -1.91 -5.39 -3.35
N ALA A 79 -0.85 -4.61 -3.11
CA ALA A 79 -0.67 -3.33 -3.78
C ALA A 79 -0.15 -3.44 -5.23
N GLY A 80 0.31 -4.62 -5.66
CA GLY A 80 0.95 -4.85 -6.96
C GLY A 80 2.40 -5.34 -6.84
N GLU A 81 3.18 -5.19 -7.89
CA GLU A 81 4.56 -5.65 -7.96
C GLU A 81 5.55 -4.68 -7.29
N ALA A 82 6.49 -5.24 -6.52
CA ALA A 82 7.55 -4.52 -5.85
C ALA A 82 8.54 -3.92 -6.87
N VAL A 83 8.62 -2.59 -6.91
CA VAL A 83 9.58 -1.87 -7.75
C VAL A 83 10.31 -0.82 -6.92
N LEU A 84 11.61 -0.63 -7.19
CA LEU A 84 12.38 0.41 -6.51
C LEU A 84 12.04 1.78 -7.11
N HIS A 85 11.34 2.61 -6.35
CA HIS A 85 11.09 4.00 -6.70
C HIS A 85 11.83 5.00 -5.78
N PRO A 86 12.00 6.27 -6.20
CA PRO A 86 12.36 7.35 -5.31
C PRO A 86 11.37 7.44 -4.13
N THR A 87 11.85 7.81 -2.95
CA THR A 87 11.00 7.84 -1.75
C THR A 87 9.89 8.87 -1.95
N PRO A 88 8.61 8.48 -1.82
CA PRO A 88 7.51 9.43 -1.98
C PRO A 88 7.53 10.46 -0.84
N SER A 89 7.10 11.69 -1.16
CA SER A 89 6.93 12.75 -0.16
C SER A 89 5.66 12.58 0.68
N LEU A 90 4.71 11.77 0.21
CA LEU A 90 3.50 11.39 0.93
C LEU A 90 3.67 9.99 1.50
N VAL A 91 3.35 9.83 2.78
CA VAL A 91 3.52 8.56 3.48
C VAL A 91 2.27 8.22 4.28
N ALA A 92 1.80 6.98 4.13
CA ALA A 92 0.79 6.34 4.97
C ALA A 92 1.48 5.38 5.94
N ALA A 93 2.21 5.95 6.92
CA ALA A 93 2.91 5.17 7.93
C ALA A 93 2.03 4.85 9.12
N VAL A 94 2.31 3.70 9.74
CA VAL A 94 1.75 3.29 11.03
C VAL A 94 2.83 3.48 12.10
N PRO A 95 2.63 4.37 13.09
CA PRO A 95 3.51 4.46 14.25
C PRO A 95 3.55 3.14 15.04
N ALA A 96 4.71 2.74 15.55
CA ALA A 96 4.88 1.49 16.30
C ALA A 96 3.88 1.34 17.46
N ARG A 97 3.58 2.42 18.18
CA ARG A 97 2.56 2.43 19.26
C ARG A 97 1.17 1.98 18.79
N HIS A 98 0.77 2.30 17.55
CA HIS A 98 -0.55 1.94 17.05
C HIS A 98 -0.66 0.43 16.79
N TYR A 99 0.45 -0.27 16.49
CA TYR A 99 0.45 -1.73 16.44
C TYR A 99 0.23 -2.33 17.82
N ARG A 100 0.85 -1.77 18.87
CA ARG A 100 0.64 -2.22 20.25
C ARG A 100 -0.82 -2.03 20.67
N GLU A 101 -1.37 -0.82 20.48
CA GLU A 101 -2.77 -0.50 20.75
C GLU A 101 -3.73 -1.43 19.98
N TRP A 102 -3.39 -1.80 18.74
CA TRP A 102 -4.20 -2.72 17.95
C TRP A 102 -4.13 -4.16 18.48
N LEU A 103 -2.95 -4.62 18.91
CA LEU A 103 -2.77 -5.96 19.50
C LEU A 103 -3.46 -6.09 20.87
N THR A 104 -3.54 -5.01 21.66
CA THR A 104 -4.21 -5.00 22.97
C THR A 104 -5.71 -4.72 22.87
N GLY A 105 -6.23 -4.39 21.69
CA GLY A 105 -7.64 -4.07 21.46
C GLY A 105 -8.02 -2.61 21.74
N ASP A 106 -7.09 -1.78 22.20
CA ASP A 106 -7.29 -0.33 22.46
C ASP A 106 -7.52 0.48 21.17
N ARG A 107 -7.21 -0.12 20.01
CA ARG A 107 -7.40 0.48 18.70
C ARG A 107 -8.01 -0.53 17.73
N ALA A 108 -9.16 -0.19 17.15
CA ALA A 108 -9.84 -1.05 16.18
C ALA A 108 -9.14 -1.15 14.81
N THR A 109 -8.44 -0.09 14.36
CA THR A 109 -7.81 -0.01 13.03
C THR A 109 -6.49 0.76 13.04
N VAL A 110 -5.59 0.39 12.15
CA VAL A 110 -4.30 1.05 11.93
C VAL A 110 -4.20 1.63 10.52
N ASN A 111 -3.37 2.66 10.34
CA ASN A 111 -3.23 3.42 9.09
C ASN A 111 -2.43 2.66 8.00
N GLN A 112 -2.88 1.46 7.64
CA GLN A 112 -2.23 0.64 6.62
C GLN A 112 -2.19 1.38 5.27
N PRO A 113 -1.14 1.29 4.45
CA PRO A 113 -1.05 1.95 3.14
C PRO A 113 -1.90 1.25 2.04
N HIS A 114 -2.98 0.59 2.44
CA HIS A 114 -3.98 -0.07 1.59
C HIS A 114 -5.30 -0.18 2.36
N LEU A 115 -6.37 -0.63 1.71
CA LEU A 115 -7.69 -0.84 2.28
C LEU A 115 -8.24 -2.22 1.88
N LEU A 116 -8.88 -2.88 2.84
CA LEU A 116 -9.77 -4.02 2.60
C LEU A 116 -11.15 -3.59 3.13
N LEU A 117 -12.13 -3.55 2.24
CA LEU A 117 -13.53 -3.23 2.48
C LEU A 117 -14.34 -4.51 2.26
N SER A 118 -15.46 -4.66 2.96
CA SER A 118 -16.24 -5.90 2.95
C SER A 118 -17.73 -5.64 3.15
N ASN A 119 -18.54 -6.72 3.14
CA ASN A 119 -19.91 -6.67 3.64
C ASN A 119 -19.96 -6.07 5.06
N GLY A 120 -20.65 -4.93 5.21
CA GLY A 120 -20.76 -4.19 6.46
C GLY A 120 -19.68 -3.12 6.70
N VAL A 121 -18.60 -3.09 5.90
CA VAL A 121 -17.53 -2.08 5.96
C VAL A 121 -17.25 -1.54 4.56
N HIS A 122 -18.16 -0.70 4.07
CA HIS A 122 -18.10 -0.08 2.74
C HIS A 122 -17.22 1.17 2.69
N ARG A 123 -16.70 1.61 3.84
CA ARG A 123 -15.86 2.79 3.95
C ARG A 123 -14.61 2.51 4.76
N GLY A 124 -13.53 3.19 4.41
CA GLY A 124 -12.29 3.13 5.17
C GLY A 124 -11.52 4.44 5.12
N ARG A 125 -10.92 4.79 6.25
CA ARG A 125 -10.15 6.04 6.39
C ARG A 125 -8.66 5.77 6.39
N ARG A 126 -7.91 6.64 5.72
CA ARG A 126 -6.45 6.65 5.73
C ARG A 126 -5.92 8.05 5.93
N THR A 127 -4.68 8.14 6.36
CA THR A 127 -3.97 9.39 6.61
C THR A 127 -2.67 9.40 5.83
N LEU A 128 -2.46 10.45 5.04
CA LEU A 128 -1.20 10.73 4.35
C LEU A 128 -0.52 11.91 5.02
N THR A 129 0.78 11.76 5.30
CA THR A 129 1.61 12.82 5.87
C THR A 129 2.62 13.29 4.83
N ASN A 130 2.76 14.60 4.65
CA ASN A 130 3.86 15.17 3.86
C ASN A 130 5.16 15.11 4.67
N VAL A 131 6.04 14.18 4.32
CA VAL A 131 7.37 14.00 4.94
C VAL A 131 8.48 14.68 4.13
N GLY A 132 8.11 15.45 3.10
CA GLY A 132 9.03 16.28 2.32
C GLY A 132 9.37 17.60 3.00
N ARG A 133 10.26 18.37 2.38
CA ARG A 133 10.74 19.67 2.91
C ARG A 133 9.95 20.88 2.41
N ARG A 134 9.02 20.70 1.48
CA ARG A 134 8.24 21.77 0.85
C ARG A 134 6.74 21.47 0.94
N PRO A 135 5.88 22.49 0.97
CA PRO A 135 4.45 22.30 0.80
C PRO A 135 4.14 21.57 -0.52
N VAL A 136 3.12 20.72 -0.51
CA VAL A 136 2.68 19.97 -1.68
C VAL A 136 1.17 20.09 -1.87
N ARG A 137 0.76 20.45 -3.09
CA ARG A 137 -0.64 20.36 -3.52
C ARG A 137 -0.89 18.94 -4.02
N ILE A 138 -1.97 18.34 -3.55
CA ILE A 138 -2.35 16.97 -3.88
C ILE A 138 -3.80 16.90 -4.35
N SER A 139 -4.07 16.01 -5.30
CA SER A 139 -5.40 15.68 -5.79
C SER A 139 -5.53 14.16 -5.89
N ALA A 140 -6.69 13.63 -5.51
CA ALA A 140 -7.02 12.22 -5.59
C ALA A 140 -7.92 11.93 -6.77
N SER A 141 -7.69 10.78 -7.40
CA SER A 141 -8.64 10.09 -8.27
C SER A 141 -8.87 8.67 -7.74
N VAL A 142 -9.96 8.07 -8.16
CA VAL A 142 -10.30 6.67 -7.92
C VAL A 142 -10.18 5.94 -9.25
N GLU A 143 -9.41 4.86 -9.30
CA GLU A 143 -9.03 4.17 -10.55
C GLU A 143 -9.09 2.65 -10.38
N GLY A 144 -9.46 1.94 -11.46
CA GLY A 144 -9.39 0.48 -11.54
C GLY A 144 -10.67 -0.28 -11.16
N PHE A 145 -11.57 0.32 -10.36
CA PHE A 145 -12.79 -0.33 -9.90
C PHE A 145 -13.77 -0.62 -11.05
N GLU A 146 -14.41 -1.79 -11.00
CA GLU A 146 -15.59 -2.08 -11.82
C GLU A 146 -16.82 -1.33 -11.29
N GLY A 147 -16.94 -1.19 -9.97
CA GLY A 147 -17.99 -0.43 -9.29
C GLY A 147 -17.66 1.05 -9.11
N ALA A 148 -18.64 1.81 -8.61
CA ALA A 148 -18.42 3.20 -8.24
C ALA A 148 -17.68 3.29 -6.89
N ALA A 149 -16.70 4.18 -6.79
CA ALA A 149 -16.03 4.49 -5.54
C ALA A 149 -15.63 5.95 -5.48
N THR A 150 -15.67 6.53 -4.28
CA THR A 150 -15.41 7.95 -4.05
C THR A 150 -14.36 8.17 -2.97
N VAL A 151 -13.70 9.33 -3.02
CA VAL A 151 -12.68 9.75 -2.06
C VAL A 151 -12.97 11.16 -1.57
N THR A 152 -12.99 11.35 -0.24
CA THR A 152 -13.26 12.66 0.37
C THR A 152 -12.28 12.99 1.50
N PRO A 153 -11.70 14.20 1.54
CA PRO A 153 -11.70 15.19 0.46
C PRO A 153 -10.83 14.71 -0.72
N ALA A 154 -11.12 15.18 -1.93
CA ALA A 154 -10.35 14.81 -3.12
C ALA A 154 -9.13 15.71 -3.38
N THR A 155 -8.98 16.82 -2.64
CA THR A 155 -7.81 17.72 -2.81
C THR A 155 -7.35 18.28 -1.47
N ALA A 156 -6.06 18.63 -1.38
CA ALA A 156 -5.50 19.34 -0.24
C ALA A 156 -4.17 20.04 -0.58
N VAL A 157 -3.73 20.93 0.30
CA VAL A 157 -2.37 21.44 0.34
C VAL A 157 -1.76 21.09 1.69
N LEU A 158 -0.66 20.33 1.67
CA LEU A 158 0.01 19.86 2.88
C LEU A 158 1.37 20.54 3.04
N ARG A 159 1.52 21.33 4.11
CA ARG A 159 2.84 21.80 4.58
C ARG A 159 3.70 20.62 5.04
N PRO A 160 5.04 20.77 5.11
CA PRO A 160 5.90 19.75 5.73
C PRO A 160 5.38 19.34 7.12
N GLY A 161 5.28 18.04 7.37
CA GLY A 161 4.72 17.46 8.61
C GLY A 161 3.19 17.44 8.71
N ALA A 162 2.48 18.17 7.85
CA ALA A 162 1.02 18.18 7.85
C ALA A 162 0.47 16.85 7.31
N SER A 163 -0.70 16.46 7.83
CA SER A 163 -1.38 15.23 7.45
C SER A 163 -2.77 15.51 6.88
N LEU A 164 -3.15 14.77 5.85
CA LEU A 164 -4.52 14.69 5.36
C LEU A 164 -5.13 13.37 5.79
N ARG A 165 -6.27 13.43 6.49
CA ARG A 165 -7.14 12.26 6.64
C ARG A 165 -8.17 12.29 5.50
N PHE A 166 -8.29 11.17 4.80
CA PHE A 166 -9.30 10.98 3.76
C PHE A 166 -10.09 9.70 4.00
N GLU A 167 -11.30 9.67 3.48
CA GLU A 167 -12.20 8.53 3.48
C GLU A 167 -12.41 8.03 2.05
N VAL A 168 -12.40 6.71 1.90
CA VAL A 168 -12.78 6.02 0.67
C VAL A 168 -14.10 5.33 0.93
N LEU A 169 -15.06 5.50 0.03
CA LEU A 169 -16.36 4.83 0.04
C LEU A 169 -16.48 4.02 -1.25
N ALA A 170 -16.73 2.72 -1.11
CA ALA A 170 -17.14 1.86 -2.22
C ALA A 170 -18.67 1.85 -2.29
N GLU A 171 -19.22 2.15 -3.46
CA GLU A 171 -20.67 2.20 -3.71
C GLU A 171 -21.14 0.84 -4.24
N GLY A 172 -21.99 0.17 -3.46
CA GLY A 172 -22.44 -1.18 -3.78
C GLY A 172 -21.41 -2.26 -3.38
N LEU A 173 -21.77 -3.51 -3.65
CA LEU A 173 -20.96 -4.67 -3.36
C LEU A 173 -20.77 -5.48 -4.63
N PRO A 174 -19.54 -5.91 -4.93
CA PRO A 174 -19.31 -6.81 -6.06
C PRO A 174 -19.98 -8.16 -5.83
N ARG A 175 -20.19 -8.90 -6.93
CA ARG A 175 -20.68 -10.28 -6.86
C ARG A 175 -19.67 -11.21 -6.17
N ARG A 176 -18.37 -10.95 -6.35
CA ARG A 176 -17.26 -11.72 -5.74
C ARG A 176 -16.25 -10.80 -5.05
N SER A 177 -15.57 -9.98 -5.84
CA SER A 177 -14.62 -8.96 -5.40
C SER A 177 -14.54 -7.86 -6.46
N ASP A 178 -14.07 -6.69 -6.04
CA ASP A 178 -13.70 -5.56 -6.89
C ASP A 178 -12.43 -4.96 -6.29
N ASP A 179 -11.61 -4.35 -7.12
CA ASP A 179 -10.37 -3.75 -6.68
C ASP A 179 -9.97 -2.55 -7.52
N GLY A 180 -9.19 -1.69 -6.89
CA GLY A 180 -8.75 -0.46 -7.50
C GLY A 180 -7.81 0.28 -6.57
N ALA A 181 -7.68 1.57 -6.79
CA ALA A 181 -6.88 2.41 -5.93
C ALA A 181 -7.39 3.83 -5.85
N VAL A 182 -7.07 4.46 -4.73
CA VAL A 182 -7.05 5.92 -4.63
C VAL A 182 -5.65 6.40 -5.01
N VAL A 183 -5.55 7.15 -6.10
CA VAL A 183 -4.28 7.68 -6.62
C VAL A 183 -4.15 9.15 -6.25
N TRP A 184 -3.21 9.44 -5.35
CA TRP A 184 -2.87 10.81 -4.98
C TRP A 184 -1.75 11.34 -5.88
N ARG A 185 -2.05 12.37 -6.67
CA ARG A 185 -1.09 13.05 -7.54
C ARG A 185 -0.64 14.35 -6.91
N THR A 186 0.67 14.58 -6.92
CA THR A 186 1.25 15.87 -6.57
C THR A 186 1.28 16.80 -7.78
N GLY A 187 1.36 18.11 -7.56
CA GLY A 187 1.55 19.07 -8.67
C GLY A 187 2.83 18.87 -9.50
N ALA A 188 3.78 18.06 -9.01
CA ALA A 188 4.99 17.66 -9.73
C ALA A 188 4.85 16.32 -10.49
N GLY A 189 3.63 15.79 -10.63
CA GLY A 189 3.35 14.55 -11.34
C GLY A 189 3.72 13.26 -10.59
N ARG A 190 4.19 13.35 -9.33
CA ARG A 190 4.44 12.14 -8.52
C ARG A 190 3.14 11.55 -8.00
N GLU A 191 3.03 10.23 -8.05
CA GLU A 191 1.87 9.48 -7.61
C GLU A 191 2.12 8.77 -6.27
N THR A 192 1.06 8.57 -5.51
CA THR A 192 1.01 7.77 -4.28
C THR A 192 -0.29 6.99 -4.32
N ARG A 193 -0.20 5.68 -4.55
CA ARG A 193 -1.34 4.80 -4.79
C ARG A 193 -1.73 4.09 -3.50
N ILE A 194 -3.00 4.15 -3.11
CA ILE A 194 -3.54 3.41 -1.98
C ILE A 194 -4.45 2.33 -2.55
N ALA A 195 -3.95 1.10 -2.60
CA ALA A 195 -4.72 -0.04 -3.09
C ALA A 195 -5.95 -0.28 -2.21
N VAL A 196 -7.07 -0.59 -2.83
CA VAL A 196 -8.35 -0.85 -2.18
C VAL A 196 -8.93 -2.11 -2.78
N VAL A 197 -9.25 -3.07 -1.92
CA VAL A 197 -9.94 -4.31 -2.30
C VAL A 197 -11.29 -4.31 -1.61
N VAL A 198 -12.34 -4.62 -2.35
CA VAL A 198 -13.71 -4.76 -1.87
C VAL A 198 -14.11 -6.22 -2.01
N THR A 199 -14.45 -6.86 -0.90
CA THR A 199 -14.89 -8.26 -0.85
C THR A 199 -16.36 -8.35 -0.47
N ARG A 200 -16.98 -9.48 -0.80
CA ARG A 200 -18.29 -9.87 -0.29
C ARG A 200 -18.16 -10.56 1.06
#